data_AF-A0ABD4W4L6-F1
#
_entry.id   AF-A0ABD4W4L6-F1
#
_cell.length_a   1.000
_cell.length_b   1.000
_cell.length_c   1.000
_cell.angle_alpha   90.00
_cell.angle_beta   90.00
_cell.angle_gamma   90.00
#
_symmetry.space_group_name_H-M   'P 1'
#
loop_
_entity.id
_entity.type
_entity.pdbx_description
1 polymer ?
#
loop_
_entity_poly.entity_id
_entity_poly.type
_entity_poly.pdbx_seq_one_letter_code
_entity_poly.pdbx_strand_id
1 'polypeptide(L)' 'IDVVVIYDADAQKAKVAYIDDKTGKTLKTDSLTGVTNAKSGYTTADSIKTYQALGYKLVSDDTKGAEIVFDNE' A
#
# COMPACT_ATOMS: atom_id res chain seq x y z
N ILE A 1 17.76 -28.63 -21.48
CA ILE A 1 17.08 -27.50 -22.15
C ILE A 1 16.91 -26.46 -21.06
N ASP A 2 17.65 -25.35 -21.14
CA ASP A 2 17.44 -24.19 -20.25
C ASP A 2 16.41 -23.28 -20.90
N VAL A 3 15.33 -22.97 -20.17
CA VAL A 3 14.34 -21.99 -20.59
C VAL A 3 14.74 -20.67 -19.95
N VAL A 4 15.22 -19.74 -20.77
CA VAL A 4 15.37 -18.34 -20.34
C VAL A 4 13.99 -17.70 -20.39
N VAL A 5 13.39 -17.50 -19.23
CA VAL A 5 12.19 -16.67 -19.08
C VAL A 5 12.64 -15.21 -19.09
N ILE A 6 12.40 -14.50 -20.19
CA ILE A 6 12.56 -13.04 -20.23
C ILE A 6 11.28 -12.47 -19.64
N TYR A 7 11.38 -11.98 -18.41
CA TYR A 7 10.29 -11.30 -17.72
C TYR A 7 10.35 -9.80 -18.06
N ASP A 8 9.30 -9.30 -18.71
CA ASP A 8 9.06 -7.86 -18.84
C ASP A 8 8.13 -7.44 -17.70
N ALA A 9 8.56 -6.49 -16.88
CA ALA A 9 7.78 -6.09 -15.72
C ALA A 9 6.69 -5.10 -16.14
N ASP A 10 5.43 -5.50 -15.98
CA ASP A 10 4.29 -4.70 -16.38
C ASP A 10 4.05 -3.52 -15.41
N ALA A 11 3.55 -2.41 -15.93
CA ALA A 11 3.22 -1.24 -15.13
C ALA A 11 2.01 -1.52 -14.23
N GLN A 12 2.17 -1.32 -12.93
CA GLN A 12 1.17 -1.60 -11.89
C GLN A 12 0.78 -0.35 -11.10
N LYS A 13 -0.43 -0.40 -10.50
CA LYS A 13 -0.98 0.68 -9.68
C LYS A 13 -1.60 0.12 -8.40
N ALA A 14 -1.38 0.81 -7.28
CA ALA A 14 -1.99 0.48 -6.00
C ALA A 14 -2.62 1.72 -5.37
N LYS A 15 -3.60 1.51 -4.49
CA LYS A 15 -4.24 2.57 -3.71
C LYS A 15 -4.24 2.21 -2.24
N VAL A 16 -3.87 3.17 -1.40
CA VAL A 16 -3.92 3.03 0.06
C VAL A 16 -4.93 4.03 0.59
N ALA A 17 -6.03 3.54 1.15
CA ALA A 17 -7.10 4.36 1.70
C ALA A 17 -7.09 4.33 3.24
N TYR A 18 -7.16 5.51 3.85
CA TYR A 18 -7.28 5.68 5.29
C TYR A 18 -8.74 6.02 5.61
N ILE A 19 -9.41 5.13 6.34
CA ILE A 19 -10.85 5.23 6.60
C ILE A 19 -11.09 5.50 8.09
N ASP A 20 -11.96 6.45 8.39
CA ASP A 20 -12.56 6.58 9.72
C ASP A 20 -13.65 5.53 9.87
N ASP A 21 -13.38 4.50 10.66
CA ASP A 21 -14.29 3.39 10.93
C ASP A 21 -15.63 3.82 11.55
N LYS A 22 -15.66 4.91 12.34
CA LYS A 22 -16.89 5.38 12.98
C LYS A 22 -17.86 6.02 12.00
N THR A 23 -17.33 6.77 11.03
CA THR A 23 -18.14 7.56 10.09
C THR A 23 -18.20 6.93 8.69
N GLY A 24 -17.33 5.96 8.40
CA GLY A 24 -17.12 5.39 7.07
C GLY A 24 -16.41 6.34 6.10
N LYS A 25 -15.93 7.50 6.55
CA LYS A 25 -15.35 8.52 5.67
C LYS A 25 -13.91 8.18 5.31
N THR A 26 -13.57 8.29 4.03
CA THR A 26 -12.18 8.30 3.58
C THR A 26 -11.50 9.62 3.98
N LEU A 27 -10.46 9.53 4.80
CA LEU A 27 -9.66 10.66 5.25
C LEU A 27 -8.57 11.02 4.23
N LYS A 28 -8.00 10.01 3.58
CA LYS A 28 -6.94 10.14 2.58
C LYS A 28 -6.93 8.93 1.66
N THR A 29 -6.50 9.15 0.41
CA THR A 29 -6.14 8.08 -0.51
C THR A 29 -4.81 8.43 -1.16
N ASP A 30 -3.82 7.56 -0.99
CA ASP A 30 -2.56 7.63 -1.70
C ASP A 30 -2.60 6.71 -2.91
N SER A 31 -2.11 7.18 -4.06
CA SER A 31 -1.96 6.38 -5.27
C SER A 31 -0.49 6.09 -5.50
N LEU A 32 -0.17 4.82 -5.69
CA LEU A 32 1.18 4.31 -5.94
C LEU A 32 1.25 3.76 -7.35
N THR A 33 2.40 3.93 -7.99
CA THR A 33 2.70 3.38 -9.31
C THR A 33 4.03 2.67 -9.26
N GLY A 34 4.15 1.55 -9.93
CA GLY A 34 5.40 0.79 -10.02
C GLY A 34 5.33 -0.22 -11.15
N VAL A 35 6.18 -1.23 -11.07
CA VAL A 35 6.10 -2.40 -11.94
C VAL A 35 5.80 -3.64 -11.10
N THR A 36 5.33 -4.69 -11.73
CA THR A 36 5.04 -5.99 -11.12
C THR A 36 6.22 -6.51 -10.28
N ASN A 37 5.91 -7.13 -9.13
CA ASN A 37 6.85 -7.60 -8.10
C ASN A 37 7.75 -6.51 -7.46
N ALA A 38 7.64 -5.24 -7.85
CA ALA A 38 8.47 -4.19 -7.27
C ALA A 38 7.97 -3.78 -5.88
N LYS A 39 8.93 -3.39 -5.04
CA LYS A 39 8.67 -2.69 -3.78
C LYS A 39 8.25 -1.26 -4.06
N SER A 40 7.17 -0.81 -3.42
CA SER A 40 6.67 0.56 -3.60
C SER A 40 7.46 1.63 -2.85
N GLY A 41 8.29 1.26 -1.87
CA GLY A 41 8.89 2.21 -0.93
C GLY A 41 7.89 2.83 0.05
N TYR A 42 6.64 2.36 0.05
CA TYR A 42 5.55 2.91 0.85
C TYR A 42 5.18 1.98 2.01
N THR A 43 4.99 2.56 3.20
CA THR A 43 4.42 1.89 4.38
C THR A 43 3.33 2.78 5.00
N THR A 44 2.42 2.17 5.77
CA THR A 44 1.36 2.89 6.49
C THR A 44 1.86 3.56 7.77
N ALA A 45 3.08 3.26 8.23
CA ALA A 45 3.56 3.58 9.57
C ALA A 45 3.54 5.08 9.89
N ASP A 46 4.00 5.94 8.97
CA ASP A 46 4.04 7.38 9.20
C ASP A 46 2.65 8.00 9.20
N SER A 47 1.79 7.61 8.24
CA SER A 47 0.39 8.05 8.22
C SER A 47 -0.37 7.63 9.47
N ILE A 48 -0.18 6.39 9.95
CA ILE A 48 -0.78 5.90 11.19
C ILE A 48 -0.33 6.76 12.38
N LYS A 49 0.97 7.06 12.51
CA LYS A 49 1.48 7.95 13.57
C LYS A 49 0.87 9.34 13.48
N THR A 50 0.74 9.90 12.27
CA THR A 50 0.09 11.21 12.08
C THR A 50 -1.35 11.19 12.57
N TYR A 51 -2.15 10.19 12.20
CA TYR A 51 -3.54 10.10 12.65
C TYR A 51 -3.66 9.83 14.15
N GLN A 52 -2.76 9.05 14.75
CA GLN A 52 -2.70 8.88 16.20
C GLN A 52 -2.42 10.21 16.92
N ALA A 53 -1.52 11.04 16.41
CA ALA A 53 -1.25 12.38 16.96
C ALA A 53 -2.47 13.32 16.82
N LEU A 54 -3.35 13.07 15.84
CA LEU A 54 -4.62 13.78 15.66
C LEU A 54 -5.77 13.22 16.53
N GLY A 55 -5.51 12.20 17.37
CA GLY A 55 -6.49 11.62 18.29
C GLY A 55 -7.25 10.41 17.74
N TYR A 56 -6.90 9.90 16.57
CA TYR A 56 -7.46 8.64 16.05
C TYR A 56 -6.79 7.44 16.71
N LYS A 57 -7.50 6.31 16.73
CA LYS A 57 -6.95 5.03 17.16
C LYS A 57 -6.96 4.07 15.97
N LEU A 58 -5.87 3.33 15.79
CA LEU A 58 -5.80 2.28 14.79
C LEU A 58 -6.81 1.16 15.13
N VAL A 59 -7.66 0.83 14.17
CA VAL A 59 -8.61 -0.30 14.25
C VAL A 59 -8.04 -1.51 13.53
N SER A 60 -7.64 -1.34 12.27
CA SER A 60 -6.99 -2.36 11.44
C SER A 60 -5.98 -1.75 10.48
N ASP A 61 -4.99 -2.55 10.08
CA ASP A 61 -4.04 -2.27 9.00
C ASP A 61 -3.81 -3.55 8.20
N ASP A 62 -4.29 -3.59 6.96
CA ASP A 62 -4.18 -4.75 6.08
C ASP A 62 -2.74 -5.04 5.66
N THR A 63 -1.88 -4.01 5.64
CA THR A 63 -0.46 -4.17 5.36
C THR A 63 0.31 -4.74 6.56
N LYS A 64 -0.28 -4.70 7.77
CA LYS A 64 0.36 -5.07 9.03
C LYS A 64 1.71 -4.36 9.24
N GLY A 65 1.81 -3.10 8.76
CA GLY A 65 3.03 -2.30 8.77
C GLY A 65 4.10 -2.72 7.78
N ALA A 66 3.83 -3.70 6.90
CA ALA A 66 4.77 -4.11 5.86
C ALA A 66 4.81 -3.10 4.70
N GLU A 67 5.93 -3.11 3.98
CA GLU A 67 6.06 -2.41 2.71
C GLU A 67 5.14 -3.03 1.66
N ILE A 68 4.43 -2.19 0.90
CA ILE A 68 3.57 -2.66 -0.18
C ILE A 68 4.44 -3.11 -1.36
N VAL A 69 4.19 -4.33 -1.82
CA VAL A 69 4.80 -4.93 -3.02
C VAL A 69 3.71 -5.05 -4.08
N PHE A 70 3.99 -4.58 -5.29
CA PHE A 70 3.06 -4.76 -6.42
C PHE A 70 2.99 -6.25 -6.78
N ASP A 71 1.79 -6.71 -7.10
CA ASP A 71 1.55 -8.09 -7.52
C ASP A 71 2.15 -8.37 -8.91
N ASN A 72 1.87 -9.55 -9.43
CA ASN A 72 2.34 -10.03 -10.73
C ASN A 72 1.15 -10.55 -11.56
N GLU A 73 -0.01 -9.91 -11.42
CA GLU A 73 -1.16 -10.19 -12.29
C GLU A 73 -0.88 -9.79 -13.74
#